data_AF-A0A3S1R3N5-F1
#
_entry.id   AF-A0A3S1R3N5-F1
#
_cell.length_a   1.000
_cell.length_b   1.000
_cell.length_c   1.000
_cell.angle_alpha   90.00
_cell.angle_beta   90.00
_cell.angle_gamma   90.00
#
_symmetry.space_group_name_H-M   'P 1'
#
loop_
_entity.id
_entity.type
_entity.pdbx_description
1 polymer ?
#
loop_
_entity_poly.entity_id
_entity_poly.type
_entity_poly.pdbx_seq_one_letter_code
_entity_poly.pdbx_strand_id
1 'polypeptide(L)' 'FYGSRDSDPGRWYPKNADGTVDKYDDLPKVYWPNLNKDPPFGGKPGDRPALTDAEIDDIVAFLGTLTDADQRGAPAH' A
#
# COMPACT_ATOMS: atom_id res chain seq x y z
N PHE A 1 -2.35 0.43 -0.92
CA PHE A 1 -0.88 0.23 -0.92
C PHE A 1 -0.53 -1.14 -0.35
N TYR A 2 -0.79 -1.40 0.95
CA TYR A 2 -0.38 -2.62 1.65
C TYR A 2 -0.66 -3.94 0.92
N GLY A 3 -1.88 -4.15 0.42
CA GLY A 3 -2.26 -5.41 -0.24
C GLY A 3 -1.72 -5.62 -1.66
N SER A 4 -1.16 -4.59 -2.30
CA SER A 4 -0.76 -4.68 -3.71
C SER A 4 0.57 -3.99 -4.07
N ARG A 5 1.34 -3.49 -3.10
CA ARG A 5 2.65 -2.84 -3.33
C ARG A 5 3.57 -3.70 -4.19
N ASP A 6 3.63 -5.00 -3.88
CA ASP A 6 4.56 -5.91 -4.52
C ASP A 6 3.96 -6.67 -5.72
N SER A 7 2.64 -6.93 -5.71
CA SER A 7 1.93 -7.62 -6.79
C SER A 7 1.48 -6.71 -7.94
N ASP A 8 1.22 -5.44 -7.67
CA ASP A 8 0.91 -4.41 -8.66
C ASP A 8 1.73 -3.13 -8.39
N PRO A 9 3.07 -3.21 -8.54
CA PRO A 9 3.94 -2.07 -8.24
C PRO A 9 3.70 -0.89 -9.18
N GLY A 10 3.24 -1.13 -10.42
CA GLY A 10 2.98 -0.07 -11.40
C GLY A 10 1.81 0.84 -11.06
N ARG A 11 0.96 0.45 -10.10
CA ARG A 11 -0.08 1.30 -9.52
C ARG A 11 0.47 2.29 -8.50
N TRP A 12 1.60 1.98 -7.87
CA TRP A 12 2.15 2.75 -6.75
C TRP A 12 3.42 3.54 -7.11
N TYR A 13 4.21 2.99 -8.03
CA TYR A 13 5.50 3.54 -8.42
C TYR A 13 5.47 4.06 -9.86
N PRO A 14 6.22 5.13 -10.18
CA PRO A 14 6.28 5.66 -11.53
C PRO A 14 6.95 4.68 -12.49
N LYS A 15 6.82 4.95 -13.79
CA LYS A 15 7.56 4.23 -14.83
C LYS A 15 8.78 5.04 -15.24
N ASN A 16 9.89 4.34 -15.45
CA ASN A 16 11.10 4.85 -16.08
C ASN A 16 10.84 5.21 -17.56
N ALA A 17 11.77 5.95 -18.16
CA ALA A 17 11.71 6.32 -19.58
C ALA A 17 11.69 5.10 -20.53
N ASP A 18 12.22 3.96 -20.10
CA ASP A 18 12.20 2.68 -20.82
C ASP A 18 10.92 1.87 -20.61
N GLY A 19 9.96 2.40 -19.84
CA GLY A 19 8.68 1.75 -19.54
C GLY A 19 8.72 0.75 -18.37
N THR A 20 9.88 0.49 -17.77
CA THR A 20 9.99 -0.35 -16.57
C THR A 20 9.43 0.38 -15.34
N VAL A 21 8.92 -0.35 -14.34
CA VAL A 21 8.44 0.25 -13.09
C VAL A 21 9.64 0.59 -12.20
N ASP A 22 9.75 1.84 -11.75
CA ASP A 22 10.79 2.29 -10.81
C ASP A 22 10.40 1.94 -9.37
N LYS A 23 10.45 0.64 -9.07
CA LYS A 23 9.96 0.10 -7.80
C LYS A 23 10.80 0.63 -6.62
N TYR A 24 10.15 1.04 -5.53
CA TYR A 24 10.82 1.60 -4.34
C TYR A 24 11.67 2.85 -4.68
N ASP A 25 11.09 3.77 -5.46
CA ASP A 25 11.70 5.02 -5.97
C ASP A 25 12.15 6.00 -4.86
N ASP A 26 11.64 5.81 -3.64
CA ASP A 26 11.97 6.57 -2.44
C ASP A 26 13.14 6.00 -1.63
N LEU A 27 13.70 4.85 -2.03
CA LEU A 27 14.71 4.13 -1.26
C LEU A 27 15.93 3.72 -2.12
N PRO A 28 17.16 4.14 -1.75
CA PRO A 28 18.37 3.64 -2.39
C PRO A 28 18.45 2.10 -2.38
N LYS A 29 18.87 1.51 -3.51
CA LYS A 29 18.92 0.05 -3.72
C LYS A 29 19.65 -0.73 -2.64
N VAL A 30 20.65 -0.12 -1.99
CA VAL A 30 21.43 -0.75 -0.91
C VAL A 30 20.57 -1.12 0.31
N TYR A 31 19.43 -0.45 0.51
CA TYR A 31 18.53 -0.68 1.64
C TYR A 31 17.32 -1.57 1.29
N TRP A 32 17.18 -1.98 0.03
CA TRP A 32 16.07 -2.86 -0.38
C TRP A 32 16.00 -4.20 0.36
N PRO A 33 17.13 -4.81 0.80
CA PRO A 33 17.07 -6.00 1.65
C PRO A 33 16.36 -5.79 2.98
N ASN A 34 16.22 -4.55 3.45
CA ASN A 34 15.57 -4.21 4.72
C ASN A 34 14.04 -4.07 4.59
N LEU A 35 13.49 -4.14 3.36
CA LEU A 35 12.06 -4.04 3.14
C LEU A 35 11.34 -5.28 3.68
N ASN A 36 10.32 -5.07 4.51
CA ASN A 36 9.46 -6.15 4.98
C ASN A 36 8.80 -6.91 3.81
N LYS A 37 8.85 -8.25 3.88
CA LYS A 37 8.28 -9.21 2.92
C LYS A 37 7.23 -10.13 3.54
N ASP A 38 6.96 -10.03 4.83
CA ASP A 38 5.87 -10.78 5.47
C ASP A 38 4.51 -10.28 4.95
N PRO A 39 3.48 -11.13 4.92
CA PRO A 39 2.13 -10.72 4.54
C PRO A 39 1.69 -9.46 5.29
N PRO A 40 1.04 -8.49 4.62
CA PRO A 40 0.49 -8.55 3.26
C PRO A 40 1.49 -8.22 2.13
N PHE A 41 2.78 -8.12 2.44
CA PHE A 41 3.83 -7.85 1.46
C PHE A 41 4.44 -9.14 0.85
N GLY A 42 5.41 -8.97 -0.05
CA GLY A 42 6.24 -10.08 -0.54
C GLY A 42 5.72 -10.84 -1.76
N GLY A 43 4.54 -10.47 -2.30
CA GLY A 43 4.03 -11.01 -3.57
C GLY A 43 4.91 -10.67 -4.78
N LYS A 44 4.71 -11.37 -5.90
CA LYS A 44 5.41 -11.09 -7.17
C LYS A 44 4.52 -10.26 -8.10
N PRO A 45 5.11 -9.41 -8.97
CA PRO A 45 4.34 -8.69 -9.97
C PRO A 45 3.44 -9.63 -10.80
N GLY A 46 2.14 -9.33 -10.86
CA GLY A 46 1.13 -10.15 -11.52
C GLY A 46 0.40 -11.15 -10.62
N ASP A 47 0.86 -11.38 -9.39
CA ASP A 47 0.15 -12.19 -8.41
C ASP A 47 -1.18 -11.52 -7.99
N ARG A 48 -2.10 -12.31 -7.45
CA ARG A 48 -3.31 -11.77 -6.82
C ARG A 48 -2.91 -10.91 -5.60
N PRO A 49 -3.51 -9.72 -5.41
CA PRO A 49 -3.34 -8.94 -4.19
C PRO A 49 -3.61 -9.76 -2.93
N ALA A 50 -2.90 -9.45 -1.84
CA ALA A 50 -3.03 -10.14 -0.56
C ALA A 50 -4.41 -9.91 0.10
N LEU A 51 -5.08 -8.82 -0.26
CA LEU A 51 -6.41 -8.44 0.20
C LEU A 51 -7.32 -8.21 -1.01
N THR A 52 -8.58 -8.61 -0.89
CA THR A 52 -9.65 -8.24 -1.82
C THR A 52 -10.13 -6.81 -1.57
N ASP A 53 -10.84 -6.23 -2.54
CA ASP A 53 -11.42 -4.89 -2.37
C ASP A 53 -12.42 -4.84 -1.21
N ALA A 54 -13.22 -5.89 -1.01
CA ALA A 54 -14.15 -5.98 0.12
C ALA A 54 -13.42 -6.02 1.48
N GLU A 55 -12.33 -6.77 1.60
CA GLU A 55 -11.50 -6.77 2.82
C GLU A 55 -10.85 -5.40 3.07
N ILE A 56 -10.49 -4.67 2.02
CA ILE A 56 -9.99 -3.30 2.14
C ILE A 56 -11.10 -2.38 2.66
N ASP A 57 -12.30 -2.47 2.11
CA ASP A 57 -13.46 -1.68 2.55
C ASP A 57 -13.81 -1.96 4.02
N ASP A 58 -13.77 -3.22 4.44
CA ASP A 58 -13.99 -3.62 5.84
C ASP A 58 -12.91 -3.07 6.78
N ILE A 59 -11.64 -3.10 6.38
CA ILE A 59 -10.54 -2.49 7.15
C ILE A 59 -10.74 -0.98 7.26
N VAL A 60 -11.11 -0.30 6.17
CA VAL A 60 -11.39 1.15 6.17
C VAL A 60 -12.56 1.46 7.09
N ALA A 61 -13.64 0.68 7.04
CA ALA A 61 -14.78 0.82 7.94
C ALA A 61 -14.38 0.64 9.41
N PHE A 62 -13.58 -0.38 9.72
CA PHE A 62 -13.04 -0.59 11.07
C PHE A 62 -12.17 0.58 11.53
N LEU A 63 -11.24 1.05 10.71
CA LEU A 63 -10.38 2.21 11.05
C LEU A 63 -11.22 3.47 11.30
N GLY A 64 -12.32 3.65 10.57
CA GLY A 64 -13.28 4.74 10.82
C GLY A 64 -13.95 4.69 12.20
N THR A 65 -13.99 3.52 12.86
CA THR A 65 -14.51 3.41 14.24
C THR A 65 -13.55 3.96 15.27
N LEU A 66 -12.27 4.10 14.93
CA LEU A 66 -11.21 4.56 15.84
C LEU A 66 -11.12 6.09 15.94
N THR A 67 -11.92 6.84 15.18
CA THR A 67 -12.01 8.30 15.32
C THR A 67 -12.60 8.65 16.68
N ASP A 68 -11.87 9.43 17.48
CA ASP A 68 -12.31 9.93 18.78
C ASP A 68 -13.62 10.73 18.70
N ALA A 69 -14.40 10.70 19.78
CA ALA A 69 -15.74 11.28 19.81
C ALA A 69 -15.77 12.80 19.61
N ASP A 70 -14.76 13.52 20.11
CA ASP A 70 -14.61 14.97 19.95
C ASP A 70 -14.25 15.38 18.51
N GLN A 71 -13.53 14.53 17.79
CA GLN A 71 -13.20 14.71 16.36
C GLN A 71 -14.41 14.50 15.44
N ARG A 72 -15.45 13.79 15.88
CA ARG A 72 -16.68 13.57 15.08
C ARG A 72 -17.60 14.79 15.02
N GLY A 73 -17.41 15.76 15.92
CA GLY A 73 -18.23 16.97 16.02
C GLY A 73 -17.48 18.28 15.73
N ALA A 74 -16.16 18.25 15.58
CA ALA A 74 -15.38 19.43 15.21
C ALA A 74 -15.43 19.64 13.68
N PRO A 75 -15.72 20.85 13.19
CA PRO A 75 -15.53 21.15 11.77
C PRO A 75 -14.04 20.99 11.43
N ALA A 76 -13.74 20.35 10.31
CA ALA A 76 -12.39 20.30 9.78
C ALA A 76 -11.88 21.74 9.56
N HIS A 77 -10.81 22.11 10.26
CA HIS A 77 -10.08 23.36 10.06
C HIS A 77 -9.03 23.20 8.97
#